data_AF-A0A1S3H9H6-F1
#
_entry.id   AF-A0A1S3H9H6-F1
#
_cell.length_a   1.000
_cell.length_b   1.000
_cell.length_c   1.000
_cell.angle_alpha   90.00
_cell.angle_beta   90.00
_cell.angle_gamma   90.00
#
_symmetry.space_group_name_H-M   'P 1'
#
loop_
_entity.id
_entity.type
_entity.pdbx_description
1 polymer ?
#
loop_
_entity_poly.entity_id
_entity_poly.type
_entity_poly.pdbx_seq_one_letter_code
_entity_poly.pdbx_strand_id
1 'polypeptide(L)'
;MTPKTFSEDFPRCLTMYLVLGNSQKEYDKEVVKYSIKNQLRFKGNLVKTIRKDERKYYEQLLQYSRDHLMLFPYHLSDVIVKGLRMTPFAYYISIMTDIMTQEKSYDSLPNFTAADCLRLLGIGRNQYIELMNQCRSSKKFFRKKSAKDLVPLQPIDINIEPWWTVQAGYITEEDVKTCSQVMKEAIDFIIDGGGQQAGTMECKTIHKLYKKGLIYLDCPIADDDCFIVPPLEGFVMNRVLGDYLETLLYKIFVSIDEHTSVAELANVLQIDLPLVK
;
A
#
# COMPACT_ATOMS: atom_id res chain seq x y z
N MET A 1 -20.02 -24.65 2.75
CA MET A 1 -20.48 -23.26 2.96
C MET A 1 -20.02 -22.44 1.77
N THR A 2 -20.98 -21.93 0.99
CA THR A 2 -20.71 -21.07 -0.17
C THR A 2 -20.14 -19.73 0.31
N PRO A 3 -19.12 -19.17 -0.38
CA PRO A 3 -18.56 -17.87 -0.02
C PRO A 3 -19.66 -16.81 -0.16
N LYS A 4 -19.79 -15.94 0.84
CA LYS A 4 -20.68 -14.78 0.79
C LYS A 4 -20.08 -13.76 -0.17
N THR A 5 -20.24 -14.02 -1.46
CA THR A 5 -20.09 -12.98 -2.47
C THR A 5 -20.98 -11.81 -2.12
N PHE A 6 -20.54 -10.60 -2.45
CA PHE A 6 -21.20 -9.27 -2.40
C PHE A 6 -22.70 -9.21 -2.79
N SER A 7 -23.32 -10.32 -3.18
CA SER A 7 -24.75 -10.45 -3.46
C SER A 7 -25.66 -10.24 -2.25
N GLU A 8 -25.18 -10.29 -1.00
CA GLU A 8 -26.03 -9.94 0.16
C GLU A 8 -26.25 -8.41 0.30
N ASP A 9 -25.51 -7.57 -0.44
CA ASP A 9 -25.75 -6.11 -0.57
C ASP A 9 -26.79 -5.75 -1.67
N PHE A 10 -27.45 -6.73 -2.29
CA PHE A 10 -28.48 -6.50 -3.32
C PHE A 10 -29.60 -5.53 -2.89
N PRO A 11 -30.11 -5.57 -1.63
CA PRO A 11 -31.11 -4.61 -1.17
C PRO A 11 -30.59 -3.17 -1.15
N ARG A 12 -29.30 -2.97 -0.86
CA ARG A 12 -28.66 -1.64 -0.84
C ARG A 12 -28.39 -1.11 -2.23
N CYS A 13 -28.00 -1.98 -3.17
CA CYS A 13 -27.78 -1.61 -4.58
C CYS A 13 -29.07 -1.13 -5.26
N LEU A 14 -30.20 -1.82 -5.03
CA LEU A 14 -31.50 -1.44 -5.58
C LEU A 14 -31.99 -0.11 -5.00
N THR A 15 -31.80 0.09 -3.69
CA THR A 15 -32.15 1.34 -3.01
C THR A 15 -31.30 2.51 -3.53
N MET A 16 -30.01 2.29 -3.79
CA MET A 16 -29.13 3.31 -4.36
C MET A 16 -29.48 3.66 -5.81
N TYR A 17 -29.87 2.68 -6.62
CA TYR A 17 -30.36 2.91 -8.00
C TYR A 17 -31.62 3.80 -8.02
N LEU A 18 -32.55 3.55 -7.10
CA LEU A 18 -33.76 4.37 -6.92
C LEU A 18 -33.43 5.80 -6.46
N VAL A 19 -32.46 5.97 -5.55
CA VAL A 19 -32.00 7.28 -5.05
C VAL A 19 -31.25 8.08 -6.12
N LEU A 20 -30.55 7.42 -7.06
CA LEU A 20 -29.83 8.05 -8.17
C LEU A 20 -30.72 8.33 -9.41
N GLY A 21 -32.04 8.34 -9.23
CA GLY A 21 -32.99 8.71 -10.28
C GLY A 21 -33.08 7.70 -11.43
N ASN A 22 -32.87 6.41 -11.16
CA ASN A 22 -32.91 5.32 -12.16
C ASN A 22 -31.91 5.46 -13.32
N SER A 23 -30.82 6.22 -13.14
CA SER A 23 -29.77 6.35 -14.16
C SER A 23 -28.71 5.28 -13.96
N GLN A 24 -28.69 4.28 -14.86
CA GLN A 24 -27.63 3.26 -14.88
C GLN A 24 -26.23 3.90 -14.95
N LYS A 25 -26.10 4.99 -15.72
CA LYS A 25 -24.83 5.71 -15.88
C LYS A 25 -24.33 6.33 -14.59
N GLU A 26 -25.23 6.89 -13.76
CA GLU A 26 -24.83 7.50 -12.48
C GLU A 26 -24.54 6.41 -11.44
N TYR A 27 -25.32 5.33 -11.44
CA TYR A 27 -25.03 4.15 -10.61
C TYR A 27 -23.63 3.58 -10.91
N ASP A 28 -23.33 3.32 -12.18
CA ASP A 28 -22.03 2.78 -12.61
C ASP A 28 -20.87 3.69 -12.17
N LYS A 29 -21.07 5.00 -12.25
CA LYS A 29 -20.08 6.01 -11.82
C LYS A 29 -19.87 5.98 -10.31
N GLU A 30 -20.93 5.91 -9.51
CA GLU A 30 -20.80 5.84 -8.05
C GLU A 30 -20.20 4.50 -7.59
N VAL A 31 -20.50 3.38 -8.25
CA VAL A 31 -19.84 2.09 -7.96
C VAL A 31 -18.33 2.16 -8.21
N VAL A 32 -17.89 2.73 -9.34
CA VAL A 32 -16.46 2.89 -9.64
C VAL A 32 -15.79 3.80 -8.61
N LYS A 33 -16.41 4.94 -8.30
CA LYS A 33 -15.91 5.91 -7.32
C LYS A 33 -15.79 5.31 -5.92
N TYR A 34 -16.82 4.57 -5.49
CA TYR A 34 -16.79 3.82 -4.23
C TYR A 34 -15.66 2.78 -4.23
N SER A 35 -15.51 2.03 -5.32
CA SER A 35 -14.48 1.00 -5.44
C SER A 35 -13.07 1.59 -5.38
N ILE A 36 -12.83 2.74 -6.02
CA ILE A 36 -11.55 3.45 -5.97
C ILE A 36 -11.27 4.00 -4.56
N LYS A 37 -12.26 4.69 -3.97
CA LYS A 37 -12.11 5.32 -2.64
C LYS A 37 -11.81 4.32 -1.53
N ASN A 38 -12.37 3.12 -1.63
CA ASN A 38 -12.17 2.05 -0.65
C ASN A 38 -11.10 1.04 -1.09
N GLN A 39 -10.31 1.35 -2.13
CA GLN A 39 -9.22 0.51 -2.65
C GLN A 39 -9.64 -0.95 -2.91
N LEU A 40 -10.82 -1.17 -3.50
CA LEU A 40 -11.34 -2.52 -3.71
C LEU A 40 -10.57 -3.28 -4.80
N ARG A 41 -10.46 -4.59 -4.64
CA ARG A 41 -9.90 -5.48 -5.67
C ARG A 41 -10.82 -5.49 -6.90
N PHE A 42 -10.25 -5.44 -8.10
CA PHE A 42 -11.03 -5.48 -9.34
C PHE A 42 -11.81 -6.80 -9.48
N LYS A 43 -11.12 -7.94 -9.33
CA LYS A 43 -11.74 -9.26 -9.36
C LYS A 43 -12.55 -9.50 -8.09
N GLY A 44 -13.74 -10.07 -8.25
CA GLY A 44 -14.67 -10.37 -7.15
C GLY A 44 -15.62 -9.23 -6.78
N ASN A 45 -15.40 -8.00 -7.29
CA ASN A 45 -16.25 -6.84 -7.01
C ASN A 45 -17.05 -6.38 -8.23
N LEU A 46 -18.11 -5.60 -7.99
CA LEU A 46 -19.02 -5.07 -9.01
C LEU A 46 -18.30 -4.24 -10.08
N VAL A 47 -17.17 -3.61 -9.75
CA VAL A 47 -16.40 -2.79 -10.68
C VAL A 47 -15.97 -3.54 -11.94
N LYS A 48 -15.76 -4.87 -11.85
CA LYS A 48 -15.44 -5.73 -13.01
C LYS A 48 -16.56 -5.76 -14.05
N THR A 49 -17.81 -5.61 -13.63
CA THR A 49 -18.96 -5.59 -14.56
C THR A 49 -19.06 -4.28 -15.33
N ILE A 50 -18.53 -3.19 -14.76
CA ILE A 50 -18.62 -1.83 -15.29
C ILE A 50 -17.35 -1.42 -16.06
N ARG A 51 -16.18 -1.85 -15.58
CA ARG A 51 -14.87 -1.56 -16.17
C ARG A 51 -14.30 -2.85 -16.75
N LYS A 52 -13.83 -2.79 -18.01
CA LYS A 52 -13.23 -3.94 -18.70
C LYS A 52 -11.71 -3.99 -18.56
N ASP A 53 -11.08 -2.83 -18.35
CA ASP A 53 -9.63 -2.69 -18.26
C ASP A 53 -9.20 -2.68 -16.79
N GLU A 54 -8.70 -3.83 -16.33
CA GLU A 54 -8.21 -4.04 -14.96
C GLU A 54 -6.99 -3.17 -14.67
N ARG A 55 -6.07 -3.04 -15.64
CA ARG A 55 -4.84 -2.25 -15.46
C ARG A 55 -5.19 -0.78 -15.25
N LYS A 56 -6.00 -0.21 -16.13
CA LYS A 56 -6.43 1.19 -16.04
C LYS A 56 -7.22 1.48 -14.76
N TYR A 57 -7.98 0.51 -14.26
CA TYR A 57 -8.66 0.63 -12.98
C TYR A 57 -7.66 0.82 -11.83
N TYR A 58 -6.63 -0.03 -11.72
CA TYR A 58 -5.63 0.10 -10.66
C TYR A 58 -4.74 1.35 -10.82
N GLU A 59 -4.46 1.79 -12.06
CA GLU A 59 -3.79 3.07 -12.31
C GLU A 59 -4.63 4.24 -11.78
N GLN A 60 -5.95 4.25 -12.01
CA GLN A 60 -6.87 5.26 -11.46
C GLN A 60 -6.96 5.18 -9.94
N LEU A 61 -6.99 3.98 -9.37
CA LEU A 61 -7.01 3.75 -7.93
C LEU A 61 -5.75 4.34 -7.27
N LEU A 62 -4.56 4.02 -7.79
CA LEU A 62 -3.30 4.54 -7.27
C LEU A 62 -3.18 6.05 -7.41
N GLN A 63 -3.64 6.61 -8.54
CA GLN A 63 -3.64 8.06 -8.73
C GLN A 63 -4.54 8.74 -7.69
N TYR A 64 -5.77 8.23 -7.50
CA TYR A 64 -6.68 8.74 -6.48
C TYR A 64 -6.07 8.64 -5.07
N SER A 65 -5.51 7.47 -4.71
CA SER A 65 -4.88 7.27 -3.40
C SER A 65 -3.73 8.23 -3.16
N ARG A 66 -2.87 8.46 -4.16
CA ARG A 66 -1.77 9.43 -4.08
C ARG A 66 -2.27 10.86 -3.91
N ASP A 67 -3.27 11.27 -4.70
CA ASP A 67 -3.84 12.62 -4.63
C ASP A 67 -4.47 12.93 -3.27
N HIS A 68 -4.96 11.89 -2.58
CA HIS A 68 -5.59 11.97 -1.26
C HIS A 68 -4.66 11.54 -0.12
N LEU A 69 -3.37 11.32 -0.39
CA LEU A 69 -2.33 10.92 0.58
C LEU A 69 -2.66 9.62 1.35
N MET A 70 -3.45 8.73 0.74
CA MET A 70 -3.85 7.46 1.34
C MET A 70 -2.67 6.50 1.48
N LEU A 71 -2.79 5.59 2.43
CA LEU A 71 -1.86 4.47 2.61
C LEU A 71 -1.75 3.65 1.31
N PHE A 72 -0.56 3.13 1.04
CA PHE A 72 -0.36 2.17 -0.03
C PHE A 72 -1.28 0.95 0.17
N PRO A 73 -2.03 0.52 -0.85
CA PRO A 73 -2.95 -0.61 -0.73
C PRO A 73 -2.19 -1.96 -0.69
N TYR A 74 -1.67 -2.33 0.48
CA TYR A 74 -0.86 -3.54 0.67
C TYR A 74 -1.57 -4.82 0.28
N HIS A 75 -2.89 -4.91 0.52
CA HIS A 75 -3.75 -6.03 0.13
C HIS A 75 -3.88 -6.19 -1.40
N LEU A 76 -3.39 -5.23 -2.19
CA LEU A 76 -3.34 -5.27 -3.65
C LEU A 76 -1.90 -5.34 -4.19
N SER A 77 -0.90 -5.62 -3.34
CA SER A 77 0.52 -5.67 -3.74
C SER A 77 0.78 -6.65 -4.87
N ASP A 78 0.08 -7.79 -4.87
CA ASP A 78 0.17 -8.82 -5.91
C ASP A 78 -0.19 -8.28 -7.31
N VAL A 79 -1.10 -7.30 -7.41
CA VAL A 79 -1.49 -6.71 -8.69
C VAL A 79 -0.73 -5.41 -8.96
N ILE A 80 -0.46 -4.62 -7.93
CA ILE A 80 0.17 -3.31 -8.09
C ILE A 80 1.68 -3.42 -8.32
N VAL A 81 2.37 -4.21 -7.52
CA VAL A 81 3.82 -4.40 -7.68
C VAL A 81 4.10 -5.19 -8.95
N LYS A 82 3.39 -6.31 -9.17
CA LYS A 82 3.59 -7.19 -10.34
C LYS A 82 2.96 -6.68 -11.62
N GLY A 83 1.90 -5.87 -11.55
CA GLY A 83 1.17 -5.40 -12.75
C GLY A 83 1.52 -3.98 -13.17
N LEU A 84 1.79 -3.09 -12.21
CA LEU A 84 2.05 -1.67 -12.47
C LEU A 84 3.49 -1.25 -12.18
N ARG A 85 4.35 -2.16 -11.67
CA ARG A 85 5.74 -1.86 -11.27
C ARG A 85 5.80 -0.73 -10.23
N MET A 86 4.79 -0.61 -9.38
CA MET A 86 4.75 0.38 -8.31
C MET A 86 5.04 -0.31 -6.98
N THR A 87 6.22 -0.05 -6.40
CA THR A 87 6.55 -0.53 -5.05
C THR A 87 6.03 0.46 -4.00
N PRO A 88 5.83 0.03 -2.74
CA PRO A 88 5.50 0.95 -1.65
C PRO A 88 6.50 2.10 -1.54
N PHE A 89 7.80 1.80 -1.66
CA PHE A 89 8.86 2.82 -1.68
C PHE A 89 8.64 3.87 -2.79
N ALA A 90 8.44 3.43 -4.04
CA ALA A 90 8.23 4.33 -5.17
C ALA A 90 6.95 5.16 -5.02
N TYR A 91 5.90 4.58 -4.46
CA TYR A 91 4.64 5.25 -4.16
C TYR A 91 4.84 6.38 -3.13
N TYR A 92 5.51 6.12 -2.01
CA TYR A 92 5.75 7.13 -0.98
C TYR A 92 6.77 8.19 -1.40
N ILE A 93 7.79 7.84 -2.20
CA ILE A 93 8.66 8.84 -2.83
C ILE A 93 7.85 9.82 -3.69
N SER A 94 6.86 9.30 -4.41
CA SER A 94 5.98 10.10 -5.25
C SER A 94 5.09 11.04 -4.43
N ILE A 95 4.48 10.54 -3.34
CA ILE A 95 3.74 11.36 -2.37
C ILE A 95 4.64 12.46 -1.78
N MET A 96 5.83 12.09 -1.31
CA MET A 96 6.77 13.00 -0.67
C MET A 96 7.18 14.13 -1.63
N THR A 97 7.50 13.77 -2.86
CA THR A 97 7.85 14.72 -3.92
C THR A 97 6.70 15.71 -4.17
N ASP A 98 5.46 15.24 -4.22
CA ASP A 98 4.29 16.09 -4.48
C ASP A 98 4.04 17.08 -3.36
N ILE A 99 4.04 16.62 -2.10
CA ILE A 99 3.79 17.51 -0.96
C ILE A 99 4.91 18.55 -0.82
N MET A 100 6.17 18.19 -1.10
CA MET A 100 7.29 19.13 -1.10
C MET A 100 7.15 20.16 -2.22
N THR A 101 6.77 19.71 -3.43
CA THR A 101 6.58 20.58 -4.60
C THR A 101 5.41 21.54 -4.41
N GLN A 102 4.34 21.10 -3.75
CA GLN A 102 3.16 21.89 -3.40
C GLN A 102 3.36 22.73 -2.12
N GLU A 103 4.53 22.65 -1.48
CA GLU A 103 4.85 23.28 -0.19
C GLU A 103 3.83 22.97 0.93
N LYS A 104 3.24 21.78 0.91
CA LYS A 104 2.32 21.31 1.95
C LYS A 104 3.07 20.96 3.24
N SER A 105 2.40 21.10 4.38
CA SER A 105 2.94 20.65 5.67
C SER A 105 3.00 19.12 5.73
N TYR A 106 4.03 18.57 6.40
CA TYR A 106 4.10 17.14 6.72
C TYR A 106 2.88 16.67 7.50
N ASP A 107 2.32 17.56 8.33
CA ASP A 107 1.14 17.29 9.17
C ASP A 107 -0.15 17.06 8.35
N SER A 108 -0.09 17.21 7.02
CA SER A 108 -1.19 16.85 6.10
C SER A 108 -1.24 15.36 5.75
N LEU A 109 -0.18 14.59 6.03
CA LEU A 109 -0.17 13.15 5.81
C LEU A 109 -1.05 12.46 6.87
N PRO A 110 -1.91 11.49 6.49
CA PRO A 110 -2.52 10.56 7.44
C PRO A 110 -1.46 9.81 8.27
N ASN A 111 -1.85 9.27 9.42
CA ASN A 111 -0.91 8.71 10.41
C ASN A 111 -0.22 7.47 9.89
N PHE A 112 -0.97 6.54 9.30
CA PHE A 112 -0.38 5.32 8.77
C PHE A 112 0.48 5.60 7.53
N THR A 113 0.07 6.56 6.68
CA THR A 113 0.90 7.07 5.57
C THR A 113 2.21 7.67 6.09
N ALA A 114 2.16 8.49 7.14
CA ALA A 114 3.33 9.13 7.73
C ALA A 114 4.25 8.11 8.43
N ALA A 115 3.69 7.10 9.09
CA ALA A 115 4.43 5.98 9.66
C ALA A 115 5.18 5.20 8.57
N ASP A 116 4.55 4.97 7.42
CA ASP A 116 5.19 4.32 6.28
C ASP A 116 6.27 5.17 5.60
N CYS A 117 6.05 6.49 5.48
CA CYS A 117 7.09 7.41 5.03
C CYS A 117 8.33 7.34 5.94
N LEU A 118 8.15 7.25 7.25
CA LEU A 118 9.25 7.05 8.19
C LEU A 118 9.89 5.66 8.02
N ARG A 119 9.09 4.59 7.98
CA ARG A 119 9.54 3.19 7.89
C ARG A 119 10.24 2.83 6.58
N LEU A 120 9.87 3.45 5.47
CA LEU A 120 10.39 3.11 4.15
C LEU A 120 11.39 4.13 3.62
N LEU A 121 11.18 5.41 3.89
CA LEU A 121 12.03 6.51 3.39
C LEU A 121 12.99 7.05 4.45
N GLY A 122 12.74 6.78 5.74
CA GLY A 122 13.46 7.44 6.83
C GLY A 122 13.11 8.92 6.98
N ILE A 123 11.99 9.37 6.41
CA ILE A 123 11.57 10.77 6.46
C ILE A 123 10.46 10.91 7.50
N GLY A 124 10.83 11.36 8.69
CA GLY A 124 9.88 11.88 9.67
C GLY A 124 9.64 13.38 9.49
N ARG A 125 8.83 13.95 10.39
CA ARG A 125 8.47 15.37 10.38
C ARG A 125 9.69 16.31 10.38
N ASN A 126 10.68 16.03 11.23
CA ASN A 126 11.87 16.87 11.34
C ASN A 126 12.75 16.77 10.08
N GLN A 127 12.97 15.55 9.58
CA GLN A 127 13.69 15.32 8.33
C GLN A 127 13.00 16.03 7.16
N TYR A 128 11.67 15.99 7.09
CA TYR A 128 10.91 16.73 6.09
C TYR A 128 11.16 18.24 6.15
N ILE A 129 11.11 18.83 7.35
CA ILE A 129 11.36 20.26 7.55
C ILE A 129 12.79 20.63 7.08
N GLU A 130 13.78 19.80 7.41
CA GLU A 130 15.15 19.97 6.95
C GLU A 130 15.26 19.93 5.42
N LEU A 131 14.65 18.93 4.78
CA LEU A 131 14.61 18.80 3.32
C LEU A 131 13.93 20.02 2.66
N MET A 132 12.82 20.51 3.23
CA MET A 132 12.13 21.71 2.75
C MET A 132 12.99 22.97 2.87
N ASN A 133 13.74 23.10 3.97
CA ASN A 133 14.68 24.21 4.15
C ASN A 133 15.84 24.14 3.15
N GLN A 134 16.35 22.95 2.83
CA GLN A 134 17.37 22.74 1.79
C GLN A 134 16.83 23.07 0.39
N CYS A 135 15.61 22.63 0.06
CA CYS A 135 14.90 23.01 -1.17
C CYS A 135 14.85 24.53 -1.34
N ARG A 136 14.50 25.25 -0.26
CA ARG A 136 14.35 26.72 -0.26
C ARG A 136 15.69 27.46 -0.30
N SER A 137 16.70 26.99 0.43
CA SER A 137 18.01 27.64 0.53
C SER A 137 18.88 27.45 -0.71
N SER A 138 18.68 26.36 -1.46
CA SER A 138 19.35 26.10 -2.75
C SER A 138 19.07 27.17 -3.82
N LYS A 139 18.10 28.07 -3.60
CA LYS A 139 17.83 29.24 -4.47
C LYS A 139 19.00 30.24 -4.55
N LYS A 140 20.00 30.20 -3.65
CA LYS A 140 21.08 31.20 -3.59
C LYS A 140 22.39 30.83 -4.31
N PHE A 141 22.61 29.57 -4.66
CA PHE A 141 23.84 29.11 -5.34
C PHE A 141 23.48 28.24 -6.55
N PHE A 142 23.42 28.85 -7.73
CA PHE A 142 23.44 28.35 -9.14
C PHE A 142 22.95 26.93 -9.55
N ARG A 143 22.41 26.10 -8.66
CA ARG A 143 21.67 24.86 -8.98
C ARG A 143 20.55 24.67 -7.97
N LYS A 144 19.32 24.94 -8.42
CA LYS A 144 18.10 24.59 -7.69
C LYS A 144 18.03 23.07 -7.58
N LYS A 145 18.20 22.52 -6.37
CA LYS A 145 17.90 21.11 -6.13
C LYS A 145 16.38 20.95 -6.15
N SER A 146 15.87 20.08 -7.00
CA SER A 146 14.45 19.74 -7.01
C SER A 146 14.11 18.84 -5.82
N ALA A 147 12.83 18.76 -5.44
CA ALA A 147 12.39 17.83 -4.40
C ALA A 147 12.82 16.39 -4.70
N LYS A 148 12.83 16.00 -5.99
CA LYS A 148 13.29 14.69 -6.46
C LYS A 148 14.78 14.43 -6.20
N ASP A 149 15.60 15.48 -6.15
CA ASP A 149 17.04 15.35 -5.90
C ASP A 149 17.37 15.22 -4.41
N LEU A 150 16.40 15.48 -3.54
CA LEU A 150 16.57 15.50 -2.08
C LEU A 150 15.94 14.28 -1.41
N VAL A 151 14.94 13.66 -2.03
CA VAL A 151 14.35 12.42 -1.52
C VAL A 151 15.27 11.21 -1.73
N PRO A 152 15.21 10.18 -0.88
CA PRO A 152 16.01 8.97 -1.01
C PRO A 152 15.82 8.27 -2.36
N LEU A 153 16.89 7.64 -2.86
CA LEU A 153 16.85 6.84 -4.10
C LEU A 153 16.58 5.35 -3.85
N GLN A 154 16.72 4.90 -2.60
CA GLN A 154 16.52 3.52 -2.18
C GLN A 154 15.83 3.49 -0.81
N PRO A 155 15.06 2.43 -0.51
CA PRO A 155 14.45 2.26 0.80
C PRO A 155 15.52 2.12 1.89
N ILE A 156 15.15 2.50 3.11
CA ILE A 156 15.98 2.25 4.29
C ILE A 156 16.14 0.75 4.54
N ASP A 157 17.20 0.37 5.25
CA ASP A 157 17.34 -1.00 5.73
C ASP A 157 16.25 -1.31 6.75
N ILE A 158 15.53 -2.40 6.51
CA ILE A 158 14.45 -2.89 7.37
C ILE A 158 14.84 -4.25 7.92
N ASN A 159 14.30 -4.62 9.10
CA ASN A 159 14.42 -5.99 9.55
C ASN A 159 13.43 -6.86 8.76
N ILE A 160 13.94 -7.77 7.95
CA ILE A 160 13.12 -8.74 7.21
C ILE A 160 13.03 -10.00 8.05
N GLU A 161 11.83 -10.29 8.57
CA GLU A 161 11.64 -11.47 9.42
C GLU A 161 11.74 -12.77 8.61
N PRO A 162 12.34 -13.85 9.15
CA PRO A 162 12.51 -15.11 8.43
C PRO A 162 11.21 -15.77 7.95
N TRP A 163 10.09 -15.48 8.62
CA TRP A 163 8.78 -16.05 8.30
C TRP A 163 7.99 -15.23 7.26
N TRP A 164 8.47 -14.03 6.90
CA TRP A 164 7.85 -13.26 5.82
C TRP A 164 8.00 -13.96 4.48
N THR A 165 7.04 -13.73 3.59
CA THR A 165 7.06 -14.28 2.23
C THR A 165 7.69 -13.27 1.28
N VAL A 166 8.75 -13.69 0.60
CA VAL A 166 9.40 -12.96 -0.48
C VAL A 166 8.70 -13.30 -1.80
N GLN A 167 8.18 -12.28 -2.46
CA GLN A 167 7.48 -12.40 -3.73
C GLN A 167 8.24 -11.66 -4.83
N ALA A 168 8.26 -12.24 -6.04
CA ALA A 168 8.79 -11.55 -7.22
C ALA A 168 7.93 -10.32 -7.56
N GLY A 169 8.57 -9.18 -7.79
CA GLY A 169 7.92 -7.98 -8.31
C GLY A 169 7.80 -7.99 -9.84
N TYR A 170 7.79 -6.81 -10.44
CA TYR A 170 7.91 -6.67 -11.90
C TYR A 170 9.39 -6.60 -12.28
N ILE A 171 9.92 -7.70 -12.84
CA ILE A 171 11.33 -7.84 -13.20
C ILE A 171 11.46 -7.82 -14.73
N THR A 172 12.33 -6.96 -15.26
CA THR A 172 12.65 -6.89 -16.69
C THR A 172 14.01 -7.51 -17.00
N GLU A 173 14.28 -7.80 -18.28
CA GLU A 173 15.61 -8.26 -18.72
C GLU A 173 16.73 -7.26 -18.38
N GLU A 174 16.44 -5.95 -18.40
CA GLU A 174 17.40 -4.91 -18.01
C GLU A 174 17.77 -5.00 -16.53
N ASP A 175 16.78 -5.28 -15.67
CA ASP A 175 17.01 -5.45 -14.24
C ASP A 175 17.95 -6.64 -13.99
N VAL A 176 17.69 -7.77 -14.66
CA VAL A 176 18.49 -9.00 -14.57
C VAL A 176 19.92 -8.78 -15.03
N LYS A 177 20.16 -7.97 -16.08
CA LYS A 177 21.52 -7.62 -16.55
C LYS A 177 22.35 -6.92 -15.48
N THR A 178 21.72 -6.18 -14.58
CA THR A 178 22.40 -5.46 -13.48
C THR A 178 22.60 -6.30 -12.21
N CYS A 179 22.16 -7.55 -12.20
CA CYS A 179 22.20 -8.44 -11.05
C CYS A 179 23.44 -9.35 -11.05
N SER A 180 23.97 -9.67 -9.87
CA SER A 180 24.99 -10.70 -9.71
C SER A 180 24.40 -12.09 -9.95
N GLN A 181 25.26 -13.10 -10.17
CA GLN A 181 24.82 -14.48 -10.39
C GLN A 181 23.94 -15.01 -9.25
N VAL A 182 24.34 -14.77 -8.00
CA VAL A 182 23.56 -15.16 -6.80
C VAL A 182 22.17 -14.50 -6.77
N MET A 183 22.06 -13.25 -7.20
CA MET A 183 20.76 -12.56 -7.26
C MET A 183 19.87 -13.12 -8.36
N LYS A 184 20.45 -13.54 -9.49
CA LYS A 184 19.71 -14.18 -10.59
C LYS A 184 19.15 -15.52 -10.14
N GLU A 185 19.99 -16.36 -9.52
CA GLU A 185 19.56 -17.65 -8.97
C GLU A 185 18.45 -17.49 -7.92
N ALA A 186 18.53 -16.47 -7.07
CA ALA A 186 17.49 -16.14 -6.12
C ALA A 186 16.18 -15.69 -6.80
N ILE A 187 16.27 -14.91 -7.89
CA ILE A 187 15.11 -14.50 -8.68
C ILE A 187 14.46 -15.73 -9.34
N ASP A 188 15.26 -16.58 -9.99
CA ASP A 188 14.78 -17.80 -10.65
C ASP A 188 14.09 -18.72 -9.64
N PHE A 189 14.68 -18.90 -8.45
CA PHE A 189 14.09 -19.66 -7.36
C PHE A 189 12.70 -19.16 -6.93
N ILE A 190 12.49 -17.83 -6.86
CA ILE A 190 11.18 -17.24 -6.52
C ILE A 190 10.19 -17.33 -7.70
N ILE A 191 10.67 -17.19 -8.94
CA ILE A 191 9.80 -17.26 -10.13
C ILE A 191 9.29 -18.70 -10.33
N ASP A 192 10.17 -19.68 -10.22
CA ASP A 192 9.85 -21.09 -10.45
C ASP A 192 9.06 -21.70 -9.29
N GLY A 193 9.43 -21.35 -8.05
CA GLY A 193 8.80 -21.88 -6.84
C GLY A 193 7.60 -21.08 -6.32
N GLY A 194 7.35 -19.89 -6.87
CA GLY A 194 6.42 -18.92 -6.27
C GLY A 194 7.00 -18.23 -5.03
N GLY A 195 6.15 -17.60 -4.22
CA GLY A 195 6.59 -16.89 -3.02
C GLY A 195 7.36 -17.80 -2.05
N GLN A 196 8.52 -17.35 -1.58
CA GLN A 196 9.43 -18.12 -0.71
C GLN A 196 9.53 -17.51 0.68
N GLN A 197 9.68 -18.31 1.72
CA GLN A 197 9.96 -17.77 3.05
C GLN A 197 11.36 -17.13 3.10
N ALA A 198 11.46 -15.93 3.66
CA ALA A 198 12.71 -15.18 3.72
C ALA A 198 13.84 -15.95 4.40
N GLY A 199 13.52 -16.76 5.42
CA GLY A 199 14.46 -17.59 6.16
C GLY A 199 15.10 -18.72 5.35
N THR A 200 14.54 -19.05 4.17
CA THR A 200 15.09 -20.08 3.27
C THR A 200 16.14 -19.52 2.30
N MET A 201 16.32 -18.20 2.25
CA MET A 201 17.21 -17.52 1.32
C MET A 201 18.29 -16.72 2.05
N GLU A 202 19.36 -16.37 1.34
CA GLU A 202 20.43 -15.55 1.93
C GLU A 202 19.92 -14.12 2.21
N CYS A 203 19.95 -13.72 3.49
CA CYS A 203 19.49 -12.41 3.97
C CYS A 203 20.07 -11.23 3.18
N LYS A 204 21.38 -11.22 2.88
CA LYS A 204 22.02 -10.15 2.10
C LYS A 204 21.48 -10.04 0.67
N THR A 205 21.15 -11.17 0.07
CA THR A 205 20.60 -11.23 -1.28
C THR A 205 19.17 -10.69 -1.31
N ILE A 206 18.34 -11.06 -0.32
CA ILE A 206 16.99 -10.49 -0.16
C ILE A 206 17.04 -8.96 -0.02
N HIS A 207 17.88 -8.43 0.87
CA HIS A 207 17.99 -6.98 1.07
C HIS A 207 18.40 -6.23 -0.20
N LYS A 208 19.33 -6.79 -0.98
CA LYS A 208 19.76 -6.20 -2.27
C LYS A 208 18.63 -6.22 -3.30
N LEU A 209 17.89 -7.33 -3.41
CA LEU A 209 16.74 -7.44 -4.30
C LEU A 209 15.63 -6.46 -3.90
N TYR A 210 15.36 -6.33 -2.60
CA TYR A 210 14.37 -5.41 -2.05
C TYR A 210 14.74 -3.95 -2.33
N LYS A 211 15.99 -3.55 -2.09
CA LYS A 211 16.49 -2.19 -2.39
C LYS A 211 16.42 -1.84 -3.88
N LYS A 212 16.57 -2.83 -4.77
CA LYS A 212 16.37 -2.66 -6.22
C LYS A 212 14.89 -2.65 -6.65
N GLY A 213 13.96 -2.95 -5.73
CA GLY A 213 12.53 -3.04 -6.04
C GLY A 213 12.14 -4.24 -6.90
N LEU A 214 12.98 -5.28 -6.94
CA LEU A 214 12.74 -6.49 -7.74
C LEU A 214 11.88 -7.52 -7.03
N ILE A 215 11.78 -7.41 -5.71
CA ILE A 215 10.92 -8.23 -4.86
C ILE A 215 10.04 -7.31 -4.00
N TYR A 216 8.95 -7.85 -3.49
CA TYR A 216 8.21 -7.27 -2.38
C TYR A 216 8.03 -8.33 -1.29
N LEU A 217 7.74 -7.84 -0.09
CA LEU A 217 7.58 -8.65 1.10
C LEU A 217 6.09 -8.71 1.43
N ASP A 218 5.64 -9.90 1.78
CA ASP A 218 4.28 -10.18 2.18
C ASP A 218 4.28 -10.84 3.57
N CYS A 219 3.34 -10.44 4.40
CA CYS A 219 3.20 -10.94 5.76
C CYS A 219 2.14 -12.05 5.73
N PRO A 220 2.51 -13.33 5.82
CA PRO A 220 1.50 -14.38 5.89
C PRO A 220 0.67 -14.23 7.17
N ILE A 221 -0.66 -14.27 7.04
CA ILE A 221 -1.61 -14.17 8.15
C ILE A 221 -2.43 -15.47 8.23
N ALA A 222 -2.22 -16.24 9.30
CA ALA A 222 -2.99 -17.42 9.65
C ALA A 222 -4.33 -17.05 10.31
N ASP A 223 -5.23 -18.02 10.44
CA ASP A 223 -6.57 -17.79 11.03
C ASP A 223 -6.49 -17.54 12.55
N ASP A 224 -5.51 -18.19 13.18
CA ASP A 224 -5.23 -18.20 14.61
C ASP A 224 -4.18 -17.18 15.05
N ASP A 225 -3.64 -16.38 14.11
CA ASP A 225 -2.75 -15.27 14.44
C ASP A 225 -3.50 -14.23 15.29
N CYS A 226 -2.79 -13.67 16.28
CA CYS A 226 -3.29 -12.58 17.11
C CYS A 226 -2.65 -11.26 16.69
N PHE A 227 -3.41 -10.18 16.78
CA PHE A 227 -2.89 -8.84 16.60
C PHE A 227 -2.32 -8.32 17.91
N ILE A 228 -1.01 -8.10 17.96
CA ILE A 228 -0.40 -7.32 19.02
C ILE A 228 -0.17 -5.93 18.48
N VAL A 229 -0.85 -4.97 19.07
CA VAL A 229 -0.60 -3.56 18.85
C VAL A 229 0.44 -3.14 19.88
N PRO A 230 1.70 -2.85 19.48
CA PRO A 230 2.67 -2.33 20.42
C PRO A 230 2.16 -1.02 21.04
N PRO A 231 2.54 -0.70 22.28
CA PRO A 231 2.22 0.59 22.88
C PRO A 231 2.64 1.72 21.92
N LEU A 232 1.93 2.85 21.95
CA LEU A 232 2.04 4.00 21.02
C LEU A 232 3.43 4.70 20.98
N GLU A 233 4.49 4.05 21.44
CA GLU A 233 5.86 4.53 21.38
C GLU A 233 6.29 4.75 19.92
N GLY A 234 6.56 6.01 19.56
CA GLY A 234 6.90 6.39 18.20
C GLY A 234 5.70 6.55 17.25
N PHE A 235 4.46 6.49 17.74
CA PHE A 235 3.29 6.70 16.89
C PHE A 235 3.23 8.12 16.34
N VAL A 236 3.12 8.24 15.01
CA VAL A 236 2.97 9.53 14.33
C VAL A 236 1.52 9.97 14.47
N MET A 237 1.28 11.16 15.05
CA MET A 237 -0.07 11.71 15.25
C MET A 237 -0.29 13.03 14.47
N ASN A 238 -0.71 12.91 13.23
CA ASN A 238 -1.28 13.92 12.36
C ASN A 238 -2.83 13.84 12.42
N ARG A 239 -3.49 14.93 12.84
CA ARG A 239 -4.95 14.99 13.00
C ARG A 239 -5.66 15.20 11.65
N VAL A 240 -5.57 14.25 10.73
CA VAL A 240 -6.17 14.34 9.40
C VAL A 240 -7.45 13.48 9.35
N LEU A 241 -8.55 14.08 8.86
CA LEU A 241 -9.85 13.42 8.69
C LEU A 241 -10.13 13.21 7.20
N GLY A 242 -10.68 12.05 6.81
CA GLY A 242 -11.29 11.85 5.49
C GLY A 242 -10.88 10.57 4.74
N ASP A 243 -9.81 9.89 5.16
CA ASP A 243 -9.44 8.59 4.61
C ASP A 243 -10.25 7.47 5.29
N TYR A 244 -10.90 6.65 4.45
CA TYR A 244 -11.66 5.48 4.89
C TYR A 244 -10.74 4.47 5.59
N LEU A 245 -9.57 4.18 5.01
CA LEU A 245 -8.70 3.12 5.51
C LEU A 245 -8.06 3.53 6.83
N GLU A 246 -7.58 4.77 6.94
CA GLU A 246 -7.13 5.37 8.19
C GLU A 246 -8.20 5.24 9.30
N THR A 247 -9.45 5.59 9.00
CA THR A 247 -10.56 5.51 9.96
C THR A 247 -10.85 4.06 10.36
N LEU A 248 -10.78 3.13 9.41
CA LEU A 248 -10.97 1.70 9.67
C LEU A 248 -9.86 1.14 10.56
N LEU A 249 -8.60 1.45 10.25
CA LEU A 249 -7.44 1.03 11.03
C LEU A 249 -7.49 1.57 12.46
N TYR A 250 -7.94 2.82 12.65
CA TYR A 250 -8.17 3.36 14.00
C TYR A 250 -9.27 2.63 14.76
N LYS A 251 -10.38 2.30 14.11
CA LYS A 251 -11.45 1.52 14.75
C LYS A 251 -10.95 0.15 15.18
N ILE A 252 -10.19 -0.53 14.32
CA ILE A 252 -9.56 -1.82 14.64
C ILE A 252 -8.61 -1.62 15.82
N PHE A 253 -7.67 -0.68 15.74
CA PHE A 253 -6.69 -0.36 16.79
C PHE A 253 -7.32 -0.14 18.17
N VAL A 254 -8.46 0.56 18.23
CA VAL A 254 -9.17 0.84 19.50
C VAL A 254 -10.00 -0.35 19.98
N SER A 255 -10.40 -1.26 19.09
CA SER A 255 -11.34 -2.34 19.40
C SER A 255 -10.67 -3.69 19.66
N ILE A 256 -9.42 -3.88 19.25
CA ILE A 256 -8.69 -5.16 19.44
C ILE A 256 -7.94 -5.18 20.76
N ASP A 257 -7.90 -6.36 21.37
CA ASP A 257 -6.97 -6.70 22.45
C ASP A 257 -5.96 -7.74 21.96
N GLU A 258 -4.93 -7.99 22.76
CA GLU A 258 -3.83 -8.93 22.44
C GLU A 258 -4.28 -10.40 22.34
N HIS A 259 -5.53 -10.70 22.67
CA HIS A 259 -6.10 -12.04 22.65
C HIS A 259 -7.08 -12.26 21.50
N THR A 260 -7.44 -11.21 20.77
CA THR A 260 -8.37 -11.29 19.64
C THR A 260 -7.66 -11.87 18.41
N SER A 261 -8.03 -13.08 18.01
CA SER A 261 -7.55 -13.72 16.79
C SER A 261 -8.12 -13.07 15.52
N VAL A 262 -7.47 -13.29 14.38
CA VAL A 262 -7.98 -12.86 13.05
C VAL A 262 -9.38 -13.43 12.78
N ALA A 263 -9.63 -14.68 13.16
CA ALA A 263 -10.95 -15.32 13.04
C ALA A 263 -12.02 -14.63 13.90
N GLU A 264 -11.70 -14.29 15.15
CA GLU A 264 -12.62 -13.56 16.03
C GLU A 264 -12.88 -12.15 15.51
N LEU A 265 -11.86 -11.47 15.02
CA LEU A 265 -12.00 -10.14 14.43
C LEU A 265 -12.94 -10.16 13.21
N ALA A 266 -12.82 -11.16 12.34
CA ALA A 266 -13.73 -11.34 11.21
C ALA A 266 -15.20 -11.49 11.66
N ASN A 267 -15.44 -12.29 12.70
CA ASN A 267 -16.76 -12.47 13.29
C ASN A 267 -17.32 -11.17 13.90
N VAL A 268 -16.48 -10.42 14.62
CA VAL A 268 -16.86 -9.13 15.24
C VAL A 268 -17.20 -8.09 14.17
N LEU A 269 -16.39 -8.00 13.11
CA LEU A 269 -16.60 -7.08 12.01
C LEU A 269 -17.71 -7.53 11.04
N GLN A 270 -18.22 -8.76 11.19
CA GLN A 270 -19.19 -9.40 10.29
C GLN A 270 -18.76 -9.38 8.83
N ILE A 271 -17.47 -9.64 8.57
CA ILE A 271 -16.89 -9.73 7.24
C ILE A 271 -16.23 -11.08 7.03
N ASP A 272 -16.13 -11.49 5.77
CA ASP A 272 -15.47 -12.74 5.42
C ASP A 272 -14.00 -12.72 5.84
N LEU A 273 -13.53 -13.82 6.44
CA LEU A 273 -12.17 -13.98 6.95
C LEU A 273 -11.07 -13.58 5.94
N PRO A 274 -11.16 -13.94 4.64
CA PRO A 274 -10.17 -13.52 3.64
C PRO A 274 -10.13 -12.01 3.36
N LEU A 275 -11.08 -11.21 3.85
CA LEU A 275 -11.06 -9.75 3.74
C LEU A 275 -10.38 -9.08 4.94
N VAL A 276 -10.15 -9.82 6.03
CA VAL A 276 -9.40 -9.36 7.21
C VAL A 276 -7.89 -9.56 7.01
N LYS A 277 -7.52 -10.58 6.24
CA LYS A 277 -6.15 -10.91 5.85
C LYS A 277 -5.68 -10.07 4.68
#